data_AF-A0A9P6GXX0-F1
#
_entry.id   AF-A0A9P6GXX0-F1
#
_cell.length_a   1.000
_cell.length_b   1.000
_cell.length_c   1.000
_cell.angle_alpha   90.00
_cell.angle_beta   90.00
_cell.angle_gamma   90.00
#
_symmetry.space_group_name_H-M   'P 1'
#
loop_
_entity.id
_entity.type
_entity.pdbx_description
1 polymer ?
#
loop_
_entity_poly.entity_id
_entity_poly.type
_entity_poly.pdbx_seq_one_letter_code
_entity_poly.pdbx_strand_id
1 'polypeptide(L)'
;MPRGGWNMTSEVYNVKFNKEETVELFKRKAHESLKGENGRHISNHKFKEESRKKSKTLVDLIEALTTLKEEHFLKIKNLMTNTVLGAKKRNVTDCKRTPKTPLYTCDSEVIGSINRAIEDSLNIYPSSHLTDLAKIYQSAQEFYFEATKKTKEPSKRKEAIETKIDSLKEQINLITRHKRNEKLNK
;
A
#
# COMPACT_ATOMS: atom_id res chain seq x y z
N MET A 1 26.35 7.82 -27.83
CA MET A 1 27.73 7.39 -27.50
C MET A 1 28.72 8.30 -28.20
N PRO A 2 29.88 8.62 -27.59
CA PRO A 2 30.97 9.33 -28.25
C PRO A 2 31.54 8.55 -29.45
N ARG A 3 32.25 9.23 -30.36
CA ARG A 3 32.94 8.58 -31.49
C ARG A 3 33.96 7.55 -30.95
N GLY A 4 33.93 6.34 -31.49
CA GLY A 4 34.80 5.22 -31.05
C GLY A 4 34.27 4.39 -29.86
N GLY A 5 33.32 4.90 -29.07
CA GLY A 5 32.82 4.20 -27.87
C GLY A 5 32.15 2.85 -28.17
N TRP A 6 31.55 2.69 -29.36
CA TRP A 6 30.93 1.43 -29.77
C TRP A 6 31.93 0.30 -29.97
N ASN A 7 33.10 0.59 -30.54
CA ASN A 7 34.11 -0.44 -30.81
C ASN A 7 34.66 -0.98 -29.48
N MET A 8 35.06 -0.07 -28.59
CA MET A 8 35.59 -0.42 -27.28
C MET A 8 34.58 -1.17 -26.41
N THR A 9 33.30 -0.79 -26.46
CA THR A 9 32.26 -1.49 -25.70
C THR A 9 31.99 -2.88 -26.27
N SER A 10 31.99 -3.03 -27.60
CA SER A 10 31.81 -4.33 -28.27
C SER A 10 32.96 -5.28 -27.96
N GLU A 11 34.20 -4.79 -27.98
CA GLU A 11 35.39 -5.57 -27.61
C GLU A 11 35.32 -6.06 -26.16
N VAL A 12 35.03 -5.16 -25.21
CA VAL A 12 34.89 -5.54 -23.80
C VAL A 12 33.76 -6.55 -23.59
N TYR A 13 32.63 -6.38 -24.29
CA TYR A 13 31.52 -7.32 -24.22
C TYR A 13 31.91 -8.72 -24.74
N ASN A 14 32.55 -8.76 -25.91
CA ASN A 14 33.02 -10.00 -26.54
C ASN A 14 34.01 -10.75 -25.64
N VAL A 15 34.99 -10.05 -25.06
CA VAL A 15 35.94 -10.65 -24.12
C VAL A 15 35.24 -11.15 -22.85
N LYS A 16 34.37 -10.33 -22.25
CA LYS A 16 33.74 -10.65 -20.96
C LYS A 16 32.77 -11.83 -21.05
N PHE A 17 32.08 -11.99 -22.17
CA PHE A 17 31.07 -13.02 -22.37
C PHE A 17 31.52 -14.13 -23.33
N ASN A 18 32.80 -14.14 -23.70
CA ASN A 18 33.42 -15.08 -24.64
C ASN A 18 32.61 -15.23 -25.95
N LYS A 19 32.39 -14.09 -26.62
CA LYS A 19 31.64 -14.00 -27.88
C LYS A 19 32.48 -13.34 -28.97
N GLU A 20 32.11 -13.60 -30.21
CA GLU A 20 32.70 -12.95 -31.40
C GLU A 20 31.61 -12.23 -32.20
N GLU A 21 30.99 -11.20 -31.60
CA GLU A 21 29.98 -10.39 -32.28
C GLU A 21 30.63 -9.18 -32.98
N THR A 22 30.21 -8.91 -34.23
CA THR A 22 30.64 -7.68 -34.93
C THR A 22 30.03 -6.45 -34.25
N VAL A 23 30.69 -5.30 -34.41
CA VAL A 23 30.22 -4.03 -33.82
C VAL A 23 28.81 -3.68 -34.33
N GLU A 24 28.50 -3.98 -35.59
CA GLU A 24 27.18 -3.77 -36.19
C GLU A 24 26.10 -4.63 -35.54
N LEU A 25 26.41 -5.91 -35.28
CA LEU A 25 25.50 -6.83 -34.62
C LEU A 25 25.25 -6.41 -33.16
N PHE A 26 26.33 -6.02 -32.46
CA PHE A 26 26.26 -5.51 -31.10
C PHE A 26 25.41 -4.23 -31.01
N LYS A 27 25.62 -3.27 -31.91
CA LYS A 27 24.79 -2.04 -32.01
C LYS A 27 23.32 -2.39 -32.22
N ARG A 28 23.01 -3.29 -33.15
CA ARG A 28 21.63 -3.69 -33.45
C ARG A 28 20.95 -4.28 -32.22
N LYS A 29 21.60 -5.22 -31.54
CA LYS A 29 21.08 -5.83 -30.30
C LYS A 29 20.87 -4.80 -29.20
N ALA A 30 21.82 -3.89 -28.99
CA ALA A 30 21.70 -2.81 -28.02
C ALA A 30 20.50 -1.89 -28.34
N HIS A 31 20.27 -1.57 -29.61
CA HIS A 31 19.10 -0.79 -30.04
C HIS A 31 17.78 -1.55 -29.90
N GLU A 32 17.77 -2.87 -30.09
CA GLU A 32 16.60 -3.72 -29.87
C GLU A 32 16.25 -3.83 -28.39
N SER A 33 17.24 -3.95 -27.50
CA SER A 33 17.04 -3.96 -26.04
C SER A 33 16.51 -2.63 -25.49
N LEU A 34 16.57 -1.55 -26.26
CA LEU A 34 16.02 -0.23 -25.92
C LEU A 34 14.63 0.03 -26.52
N LYS A 35 13.93 -1.02 -26.97
CA LYS A 35 12.51 -0.95 -27.37
C LYS A 35 11.64 -1.35 -26.19
N GLY A 36 10.55 -0.60 -25.96
CA GLY A 36 9.57 -0.93 -24.92
C GLY A 36 8.64 -2.07 -25.34
N GLU A 37 7.74 -2.49 -24.45
CA GLU A 37 6.77 -3.58 -24.71
C GLU A 37 5.96 -3.39 -26.01
N ASN A 38 5.74 -2.15 -26.42
CA ASN A 38 5.00 -1.80 -27.63
C ASN A 38 5.89 -1.77 -28.91
N GLY A 39 7.13 -2.25 -28.84
CA GLY A 39 8.10 -2.29 -29.95
C GLY A 39 8.70 -0.93 -30.35
N ARG A 40 8.27 0.16 -29.73
CA ARG A 40 8.77 1.53 -29.99
C ARG A 40 10.03 1.81 -29.19
N HIS A 41 10.93 2.62 -29.76
CA HIS A 41 12.14 3.07 -29.08
C HIS A 41 11.79 3.85 -27.81
N ILE A 42 12.43 3.50 -26.70
CA ILE A 42 12.29 4.17 -25.41
C ILE A 42 13.09 5.49 -25.48
N SER A 43 12.47 6.60 -25.09
CA SER A 43 13.18 7.89 -25.02
C SER A 43 14.24 7.86 -23.91
N ASN A 44 15.31 8.65 -24.07
CA ASN A 44 16.35 8.79 -23.03
C ASN A 44 15.77 9.21 -21.67
N HIS A 45 14.66 9.95 -21.65
CA HIS A 45 13.94 10.30 -20.44
C HIS A 45 13.37 9.05 -19.75
N LYS A 46 12.57 8.26 -20.48
CA LYS A 46 11.90 7.07 -19.95
C LYS A 46 12.89 5.98 -19.53
N PHE A 47 13.98 5.79 -20.28
CA PHE A 47 15.05 4.85 -19.90
C PHE A 47 15.74 5.25 -18.59
N LYS A 48 15.99 6.55 -18.39
CA LYS A 48 16.55 7.09 -17.14
C LYS A 48 15.55 7.04 -15.98
N GLU A 49 14.26 7.09 -16.26
CA GLU A 49 13.20 7.00 -15.26
C GLU A 49 13.07 5.55 -14.72
N GLU A 50 13.18 4.56 -15.61
CA GLU A 50 13.19 3.13 -15.26
C GLU A 50 14.39 2.77 -14.37
N SER A 51 15.57 3.30 -14.69
CA SER A 51 16.81 3.10 -13.91
C SER A 51 16.88 3.96 -12.63
N ARG A 52 15.99 4.96 -12.48
CA ARG A 52 15.78 5.70 -11.23
C ARG A 52 14.82 5.02 -10.26
N LYS A 53 14.17 3.91 -10.65
CA LYS A 53 13.47 3.03 -9.69
C LYS A 53 14.51 2.32 -8.84
N LYS A 54 15.15 3.03 -7.91
CA LYS A 54 15.93 2.41 -6.83
C LYS A 54 15.00 1.40 -6.14
N SER A 55 15.49 0.18 -5.96
CA SER A 55 14.83 -0.77 -5.06
C SER A 55 14.60 -0.05 -3.73
N LYS A 56 13.35 0.05 -3.29
CA LYS A 56 13.02 0.72 -2.03
C LYS A 56 13.75 -0.01 -0.91
N THR A 57 14.52 0.74 -0.14
CA THR A 57 15.17 0.21 1.06
C THR A 57 14.13 -0.03 2.15
N LEU A 58 14.49 -0.81 3.17
CA LEU A 58 13.62 -1.04 4.32
C LEU A 58 13.24 0.28 5.01
N VAL A 59 14.15 1.25 5.03
CA VAL A 59 13.91 2.60 5.57
C VAL A 59 12.84 3.32 4.75
N ASP A 60 12.95 3.32 3.41
CA ASP A 60 11.95 3.94 2.52
C ASP A 60 10.54 3.35 2.72
N LEU A 61 10.47 2.04 3.00
CA LEU A 61 9.19 1.36 3.28
C LEU A 61 8.63 1.72 4.66
N ILE A 62 9.48 1.82 5.69
CA ILE A 62 9.09 2.23 7.03
C ILE A 62 8.61 3.68 7.03
N GLU A 63 9.32 4.59 6.36
CA GLU A 63 8.92 5.99 6.22
C GLU A 63 7.57 6.08 5.50
N ALA A 64 7.39 5.40 4.37
CA ALA A 64 6.12 5.39 3.65
C ALA A 64 4.95 4.87 4.51
N LEU A 65 5.17 3.78 5.27
CA LEU A 65 4.15 3.25 6.19
C LEU A 65 3.84 4.23 7.33
N THR A 66 4.85 4.91 7.85
CA THR A 66 4.70 5.91 8.92
C THR A 66 3.90 7.10 8.41
N THR A 67 4.21 7.60 7.21
CA THR A 67 3.47 8.68 6.55
C THR A 67 2.01 8.31 6.32
N LEU A 68 1.73 7.10 5.82
CA LEU A 68 0.35 6.63 5.63
C LEU A 68 -0.44 6.56 6.95
N LYS A 69 0.20 6.07 8.02
CA LYS A 69 -0.41 6.06 9.36
C LYS A 69 -0.68 7.46 9.87
N GLU A 70 0.24 8.39 9.67
CA GLU A 70 0.09 9.78 10.12
C GLU A 70 -0.97 10.54 9.31
N GLU A 71 -1.05 10.31 8.00
CA GLU A 71 -2.15 10.83 7.16
C GLU A 71 -3.51 10.32 7.61
N HIS A 72 -3.61 9.02 7.93
CA HIS A 72 -4.82 8.42 8.45
C HIS A 72 -5.19 9.01 9.81
N PHE A 73 -4.22 9.14 10.71
CA PHE A 73 -4.39 9.80 12.00
C PHE A 73 -4.89 11.25 11.83
N LEU A 74 -4.29 12.04 10.94
CA LEU A 74 -4.68 13.43 10.73
C LEU A 74 -6.13 13.56 10.23
N LYS A 75 -6.57 12.65 9.36
CA LYS A 75 -7.98 12.56 8.93
C LYS A 75 -8.90 12.28 10.12
N ILE A 76 -8.57 11.30 10.96
CA ILE A 76 -9.32 10.97 12.18
C ILE A 76 -9.37 12.18 13.12
N LYS A 77 -8.22 12.81 13.38
CA LYS A 77 -8.09 13.98 14.25
C LYS A 77 -8.96 15.15 13.79
N ASN A 78 -8.94 15.46 12.50
CA ASN A 78 -9.75 16.54 11.92
C ASN A 78 -11.25 16.24 12.06
N LEU A 79 -11.67 15.02 11.73
CA LEU A 79 -13.07 14.61 11.86
C LEU A 79 -13.53 14.65 13.32
N MET A 80 -12.72 14.12 14.24
CA MET A 80 -13.02 14.13 15.67
C MET A 80 -13.12 15.56 16.21
N THR A 81 -12.22 16.45 15.80
CA THR A 81 -12.27 17.87 16.17
C THR A 81 -13.59 18.51 15.74
N ASN A 82 -14.06 18.23 14.53
CA ASN A 82 -15.34 18.72 14.04
C ASN A 82 -16.52 18.17 14.86
N THR A 83 -16.49 16.89 15.23
CA THR A 83 -17.52 16.26 16.08
C THR A 83 -17.58 16.93 17.45
N VAL A 84 -16.43 17.16 18.08
CA VAL A 84 -16.32 17.85 19.38
C VAL A 84 -16.84 19.29 19.29
N LEU A 85 -16.45 20.03 18.26
CA LEU A 85 -16.94 21.40 18.04
C LEU A 85 -18.47 21.43 17.85
N GLY A 86 -19.03 20.45 17.16
CA GLY A 86 -20.48 20.27 17.05
C GLY A 86 -21.15 19.87 18.37
N ALA A 87 -20.47 19.13 19.24
CA ALA A 87 -20.96 18.75 20.57
C ALA A 87 -20.90 19.89 21.58
N LYS A 88 -19.99 20.87 21.43
CA LYS A 88 -19.92 22.04 22.32
C LYS A 88 -21.26 22.77 22.45
N LYS A 89 -22.02 22.86 21.34
CA LYS A 89 -23.32 23.55 21.27
C LYS A 89 -24.50 22.72 21.83
N ARG A 90 -24.30 21.42 22.08
CA ARG A 90 -25.35 20.49 22.55
C ARG A 90 -25.29 20.35 24.08
N ASN A 91 -26.41 20.00 24.70
CA ASN A 91 -26.38 19.55 26.10
C ASN A 91 -25.84 18.13 26.16
N VAL A 92 -25.23 17.78 27.31
CA VAL A 92 -24.69 16.43 27.54
C VAL A 92 -25.80 15.36 27.50
N THR A 93 -27.03 15.74 27.84
CA THR A 93 -28.22 14.87 27.79
C THR A 93 -28.67 14.51 26.38
N ASP A 94 -28.30 15.32 25.38
CA ASP A 94 -28.80 15.21 24.00
C ASP A 94 -27.90 14.33 23.12
N CYS A 95 -27.05 13.50 23.74
CA CYS A 95 -26.11 12.65 23.04
C CYS A 95 -26.81 11.51 22.31
N LYS A 96 -26.33 11.15 21.11
CA LYS A 96 -26.87 10.00 20.38
C LYS A 96 -26.41 8.72 21.06
N ARG A 97 -27.35 7.80 21.31
CA ARG A 97 -27.04 6.49 21.88
C ARG A 97 -26.34 5.62 20.83
N THR A 98 -25.12 5.18 21.12
CA THR A 98 -24.38 4.21 20.29
C THR A 98 -24.55 2.79 20.85
N PRO A 99 -24.68 1.75 20.01
CA PRO A 99 -24.73 0.37 20.48
C PRO A 99 -23.41 -0.05 21.12
N LYS A 100 -23.45 -1.03 22.02
CA LYS A 100 -22.24 -1.62 22.61
C LYS A 100 -21.51 -2.45 21.55
N THR A 101 -20.21 -2.21 21.38
CA THR A 101 -19.35 -2.98 20.48
C THR A 101 -18.64 -4.10 21.26
N PRO A 102 -18.76 -5.38 20.85
CA PRO A 102 -17.98 -6.46 21.43
C PRO A 102 -16.47 -6.25 21.27
N LEU A 103 -15.68 -6.72 22.24
CA LEU A 103 -14.22 -6.51 22.25
C LEU A 103 -13.53 -7.13 21.01
N TYR A 104 -13.99 -8.30 20.54
CA TYR A 104 -13.39 -9.01 19.41
C TYR A 104 -13.69 -8.38 18.04
N THR A 105 -14.70 -7.50 17.95
CA THR A 105 -15.00 -6.72 16.73
C THR A 105 -14.44 -5.30 16.81
N CYS A 106 -13.74 -4.98 17.88
CA CYS A 106 -13.28 -3.65 18.16
C CYS A 106 -12.06 -3.29 17.29
N ASP A 107 -12.10 -2.15 16.62
CA ASP A 107 -10.99 -1.65 15.82
C ASP A 107 -10.01 -0.89 16.71
N SER A 108 -8.97 -1.59 17.18
CA SER A 108 -7.97 -1.04 18.10
C SER A 108 -7.15 0.10 17.48
N GLU A 109 -6.98 0.12 16.16
CA GLU A 109 -6.24 1.17 15.45
C GLU A 109 -7.02 2.49 15.44
N VAL A 110 -8.33 2.41 15.18
CA VAL A 110 -9.21 3.58 15.26
C VAL A 110 -9.28 4.10 16.69
N ILE A 111 -9.38 3.21 17.69
CA ILE A 111 -9.39 3.61 19.12
C ILE A 111 -8.07 4.29 19.50
N GLY A 112 -6.93 3.72 19.11
CA GLY A 112 -5.61 4.31 19.37
C GLY A 112 -5.50 5.72 18.76
N SER A 113 -6.01 5.90 17.54
CA SER A 113 -6.04 7.20 16.87
C SER A 113 -6.93 8.22 17.58
N ILE A 114 -8.09 7.79 18.08
CA ILE A 114 -9.00 8.64 18.85
C ILE A 114 -8.36 9.06 20.18
N ASN A 115 -7.77 8.10 20.92
CA ASN A 115 -7.12 8.39 22.20
C ASN A 115 -5.97 9.39 22.03
N ARG A 116 -5.12 9.19 21.03
CA ARG A 116 -4.04 10.12 20.69
C ARG A 116 -4.59 11.50 20.33
N ALA A 117 -5.67 11.59 19.56
CA ALA A 117 -6.27 12.88 19.21
C ALA A 117 -6.84 13.62 20.43
N ILE A 118 -7.45 12.90 21.37
CA ILE A 118 -7.94 13.46 22.63
C ILE A 118 -6.77 13.95 23.49
N GLU A 119 -5.74 13.13 23.66
CA GLU A 119 -4.53 13.49 24.41
C GLU A 119 -3.84 14.73 23.83
N ASP A 120 -3.60 14.76 22.52
CA ASP A 120 -3.07 15.93 21.80
C ASP A 120 -3.91 17.19 22.10
N SER A 121 -5.24 17.07 22.04
CA SER A 121 -6.13 18.21 22.26
C SER A 121 -6.12 18.71 23.71
N LEU A 122 -6.08 17.81 24.69
CA LEU A 122 -6.08 18.14 26.12
C LEU A 122 -4.71 18.66 26.59
N ASN A 123 -3.63 18.22 25.95
CA ASN A 123 -2.29 18.75 26.21
C ASN A 123 -2.16 20.21 25.75
N ILE A 124 -2.81 20.59 24.64
CA ILE A 124 -2.80 21.97 24.14
C ILE A 124 -3.85 22.83 24.88
N TYR A 125 -5.04 22.29 25.10
CA TYR A 125 -6.17 22.97 25.73
C TYR A 125 -6.76 22.10 26.85
N PRO A 126 -6.21 22.17 28.07
CA PRO A 126 -6.72 21.43 29.21
C PRO A 126 -8.18 21.80 29.49
N SER A 127 -9.00 20.78 29.72
CA SER A 127 -10.42 20.97 30.07
C SER A 127 -10.59 21.12 31.58
N SER A 128 -11.09 22.26 32.02
CA SER A 128 -11.34 22.55 33.45
C SER A 128 -12.70 22.05 33.96
N HIS A 129 -13.61 21.68 33.05
CA HIS A 129 -14.99 21.32 33.39
C HIS A 129 -15.32 19.88 33.00
N LEU A 130 -16.02 19.18 33.90
CA LEU A 130 -16.46 17.80 33.66
C LEU A 130 -17.43 17.70 32.47
N THR A 131 -18.24 18.73 32.24
CA THR A 131 -19.16 18.84 31.10
C THR A 131 -18.43 18.78 29.76
N ASP A 132 -17.26 19.43 29.67
CA ASP A 132 -16.47 19.46 28.44
C ASP A 132 -15.81 18.10 28.20
N LEU A 133 -15.30 17.46 29.25
CA LEU A 133 -14.80 16.09 29.18
C LEU A 133 -15.90 15.12 28.72
N ALA A 134 -17.10 15.22 29.28
CA ALA A 134 -18.24 14.39 28.88
C ALA A 134 -18.57 14.56 27.39
N LYS A 135 -18.57 15.80 26.88
CA LYS A 135 -18.80 16.09 25.46
C LYS A 135 -17.69 15.51 24.56
N ILE A 136 -16.43 15.53 25.00
CA ILE A 136 -15.31 14.92 24.28
C ILE A 136 -15.49 13.40 24.19
N TYR A 137 -15.81 12.75 25.32
CA TYR A 137 -16.03 11.30 25.34
C TYR A 137 -17.24 10.88 24.50
N GLN A 138 -18.34 11.62 24.57
CA GLN A 138 -19.51 11.37 23.72
C GLN A 138 -19.18 11.52 22.24
N SER A 139 -18.42 12.56 21.87
CA SER A 139 -17.97 12.78 20.49
C SER A 139 -17.08 11.66 20.00
N ALA A 140 -16.21 11.12 20.86
CA ALA A 140 -15.35 9.99 20.57
C ALA A 140 -16.17 8.72 20.28
N GLN A 141 -17.21 8.47 21.07
CA GLN A 141 -18.13 7.35 20.88
C GLN A 141 -18.94 7.48 19.58
N GLU A 142 -19.52 8.67 19.33
CA GLU A 142 -20.25 8.97 18.09
C GLU A 142 -19.34 8.75 16.87
N PHE A 143 -18.11 9.28 16.93
CA PHE A 143 -17.13 9.14 15.84
C PHE A 143 -16.73 7.67 15.61
N TYR A 144 -16.39 6.92 16.66
CA TYR A 144 -16.01 5.52 16.53
C TYR A 144 -17.13 4.70 15.89
N PHE A 145 -18.38 4.92 16.31
CA PHE A 145 -19.53 4.25 15.74
C PHE A 145 -19.67 4.54 14.25
N GLU A 146 -19.63 5.82 13.84
CA GLU A 146 -19.75 6.19 12.43
C GLU A 146 -18.57 5.70 11.57
N ALA A 147 -17.35 5.73 12.12
CA ALA A 147 -16.15 5.25 11.44
C ALA A 147 -16.18 3.72 11.20
N THR A 148 -16.72 2.95 12.14
CA THR A 148 -16.78 1.48 12.09
C THR A 148 -18.07 0.93 11.51
N LYS A 149 -19.11 1.76 11.34
CA LYS A 149 -20.39 1.38 10.73
C LYS A 149 -20.26 0.96 9.26
N LYS A 150 -19.30 1.54 8.53
CA LYS A 150 -19.06 1.17 7.14
C LYS A 150 -18.39 -0.20 7.09
N THR A 151 -19.05 -1.17 6.45
CA THR A 151 -18.46 -2.49 6.19
C THR A 151 -17.18 -2.30 5.39
N LYS A 152 -16.06 -2.78 5.93
CA LYS A 152 -14.78 -2.80 5.20
C LYS A 152 -15.00 -3.62 3.94
N GLU A 153 -14.73 -3.03 2.77
CA GLU A 153 -14.77 -3.79 1.52
C GLU A 153 -13.81 -4.99 1.64
N PRO A 154 -14.22 -6.18 1.15
CA PRO A 154 -13.36 -7.34 1.17
C PRO A 154 -12.04 -6.99 0.46
N SER A 155 -10.91 -7.32 1.10
CA SER A 155 -9.61 -7.03 0.51
C SER A 155 -9.43 -7.84 -0.77
N LYS A 156 -9.12 -7.17 -1.88
CA LYS A 156 -8.71 -7.81 -3.14
C LYS A 156 -7.55 -8.80 -2.95
N ARG A 157 -6.74 -8.60 -1.89
CA ARG A 157 -5.65 -9.52 -1.54
C ARG A 157 -6.18 -10.88 -1.07
N LYS A 158 -7.30 -10.92 -0.35
CA LYS A 158 -7.92 -12.18 0.09
C LYS A 158 -8.36 -12.98 -1.13
N GLU A 159 -9.09 -12.35 -2.04
CA GLU A 159 -9.52 -12.96 -3.30
C GLU A 159 -8.33 -13.42 -4.15
N ALA A 160 -7.27 -12.63 -4.26
CA ALA A 160 -6.06 -13.01 -4.99
C ALA A 160 -5.33 -14.22 -4.36
N ILE A 161 -5.32 -14.31 -3.02
CA ILE A 161 -4.76 -15.46 -2.31
C ILE A 161 -5.61 -16.70 -2.53
N GLU A 162 -6.93 -16.59 -2.39
CA GLU A 162 -7.87 -17.69 -2.64
C GLU A 162 -7.75 -18.21 -4.08
N THR A 163 -7.71 -17.31 -5.06
CA THR A 163 -7.49 -17.65 -6.47
C THR A 163 -6.14 -18.37 -6.67
N LYS A 164 -5.08 -17.91 -5.99
CA LYS A 164 -3.75 -18.54 -6.09
C LYS A 164 -3.74 -19.92 -5.44
N ILE A 165 -4.42 -20.10 -4.32
CA ILE A 165 -4.58 -21.39 -3.64
C ILE A 165 -5.30 -22.37 -4.57
N ASP A 166 -6.37 -21.94 -5.24
CA ASP A 166 -7.14 -22.82 -6.13
C ASP A 166 -6.35 -23.21 -7.38
N SER A 167 -5.62 -22.27 -7.98
CA SER A 167 -4.67 -22.58 -9.06
C SER A 167 -3.59 -23.60 -8.64
N LEU A 168 -3.05 -23.48 -7.42
CA LEU A 168 -2.08 -24.44 -6.90
C LEU A 168 -2.69 -25.81 -6.63
N LYS A 169 -3.94 -25.88 -6.14
CA LYS A 169 -4.66 -27.14 -5.99
C LYS A 169 -4.89 -27.84 -7.33
N GLU A 170 -5.22 -27.10 -8.38
CA GLU A 170 -5.35 -27.65 -9.73
C GLU A 170 -4.03 -28.22 -10.25
N GLN A 171 -2.92 -27.50 -10.05
CA GLN A 171 -1.59 -27.99 -10.42
C GLN A 171 -1.21 -29.27 -9.66
N ILE A 172 -1.49 -29.32 -8.36
CA ILE A 172 -1.28 -30.53 -7.53
C ILE A 172 -2.13 -31.69 -8.05
N ASN A 173 -3.39 -31.44 -8.40
CA ASN A 173 -4.26 -32.45 -8.97
C ASN A 173 -3.73 -32.99 -10.30
N LEU A 174 -3.23 -32.13 -11.19
CA LEU A 174 -2.60 -32.54 -12.45
C LEU A 174 -1.37 -33.41 -12.22
N ILE A 175 -0.49 -33.01 -11.30
CA ILE A 175 0.70 -33.80 -10.92
C ILE A 175 0.29 -35.15 -10.33
N THR A 176 -0.74 -35.18 -9.49
CA THR A 176 -1.25 -36.39 -8.85
C THR A 176 -1.85 -37.35 -9.87
N ARG A 177 -2.63 -36.84 -10.83
CA ARG A 177 -3.18 -37.63 -11.94
C ARG A 177 -2.09 -38.16 -12.86
N HIS A 178 -1.08 -37.35 -13.18
CA HIS A 178 0.07 -37.78 -13.96
C HIS A 178 0.84 -38.91 -13.26
N LYS A 179 1.08 -38.78 -11.95
CA LYS A 179 1.68 -39.85 -11.13
C LYS A 179 0.86 -41.15 -11.10
N ARG A 180 -0.47 -41.06 -11.29
CA ARG A 180 -1.37 -42.22 -11.37
C ARG A 180 -1.53 -42.78 -12.80
N ASN A 181 -0.83 -42.23 -13.80
CA ASN A 181 -0.97 -42.59 -15.22
C ASN A 181 -2.43 -42.51 -15.73
N GLU A 182 -3.26 -41.64 -15.15
CA GLU A 182 -4.60 -41.38 -15.65
C GLU A 182 -4.52 -40.64 -17.00
N LYS A 183 -5.13 -41.18 -18.05
CA LYS A 183 -5.12 -40.57 -19.39
C LYS A 183 -5.87 -39.23 -19.35
N LEU A 184 -5.27 -38.20 -19.94
CA LEU A 184 -5.95 -36.95 -20.26
C LEU A 184 -7.04 -37.27 -21.30
N ASN A 185 -8.30 -37.30 -20.89
CA ASN A 185 -9.40 -37.33 -21.86
C ASN A 185 -9.36 -36.02 -22.65
N LYS A 186 -9.23 -36.15 -23.96
CA LYS A 186 -9.37 -35.06 -24.95
C LYS A 186 -10.80 -34.53 -24.96
#